data_AF-A0A963RIR9-F1
#
_entry.id   AF-A0A963RIR9-F1
#
_cell.length_a   1.000
_cell.length_b   1.000
_cell.length_c   1.000
_cell.angle_alpha   90.00
_cell.angle_beta   90.00
_cell.angle_gamma   90.00
#
_symmetry.space_group_name_H-M   'P 1'
#
loop_
_entity.id
_entity.type
_entity.pdbx_description
1 polymer ?
#
loop_
_entity_poly.entity_id
_entity_poly.type
_entity_poly.pdbx_seq_one_letter_code
_entity_poly.pdbx_strand_id
1 'polypeptide(L)'
;MKAISAAAASLLVSSLFAAPAQAQYQRGGRACLEELCLGDGLAELSAITWDTARGYGDGPAGTRSVSPQETGRMERRYRGDITGLVGYFADSKFDNGALARMGNVIAACEHQYQTGTYTTASGNLTTVTVAMQSDPNTPADQRWTVTGITRALPTGMTPAQATEARATLEARYGDFTIRGRQRSGFGDLFTINQGAYTLRAPTMQNESYVLSQHPACSGRTGPVSID
;
A
#
# COMPACT_ATOMS: atom_id res chain seq x y z
N MET A 1 10.96 67.25 37.14
CA MET A 1 12.11 66.56 36.50
C MET A 1 11.73 65.09 36.29
N LYS A 2 12.07 64.55 35.10
CA LYS A 2 12.00 63.13 34.66
C LYS A 2 10.63 62.48 34.36
N ALA A 3 10.09 62.84 33.20
CA ALA A 3 9.97 62.02 31.97
C ALA A 3 9.92 60.47 32.01
N ILE A 4 8.90 59.94 31.31
CA ILE A 4 8.87 58.84 30.31
C ILE A 4 9.07 57.40 30.81
N SER A 5 8.05 56.53 30.67
CA SER A 5 7.93 55.70 29.45
C SER A 5 6.66 54.83 29.46
N ALA A 6 5.91 54.91 28.38
CA ALA A 6 4.86 53.97 28.01
C ALA A 6 5.49 52.65 27.56
N ALA A 7 4.85 51.52 27.88
CA ALA A 7 5.06 50.26 27.20
C ALA A 7 3.68 49.64 26.95
N ALA A 8 3.19 49.84 25.72
CA ALA A 8 2.08 49.10 25.18
C ALA A 8 2.54 47.64 24.99
N ALA A 9 1.98 46.73 25.77
CA ALA A 9 2.13 45.31 25.52
C ALA A 9 1.16 44.92 24.39
N SER A 10 1.63 45.03 23.14
CA SER A 10 1.05 44.32 22.01
C SER A 10 1.16 42.81 22.28
N LEU A 11 0.05 42.20 22.71
CA LEU A 11 -0.12 40.76 22.61
C LEU A 11 -0.25 40.42 21.12
N LEU A 12 0.90 40.11 20.53
CA LEU A 12 1.01 39.49 19.21
C LEU A 12 0.16 38.22 19.22
N VAL A 13 -0.88 38.23 18.38
CA VAL A 13 -1.60 37.04 17.93
C VAL A 13 -0.57 36.19 17.17
N SER A 14 0.07 35.27 17.89
CA SER A 14 0.96 34.29 17.27
C SER A 14 0.12 33.14 16.72
N SER A 15 -0.13 33.26 15.42
CA SER A 15 0.00 32.16 14.46
C SER A 15 -1.15 31.15 14.38
N LEU A 16 -2.26 31.61 13.81
CA LEU A 16 -3.15 30.83 12.95
C LEU A 16 -2.41 30.34 11.69
N PHE A 17 -1.47 29.41 11.81
CA PHE A 17 -0.93 28.68 10.65
C PHE A 17 -0.54 27.27 11.09
N ALA A 18 -1.55 26.46 11.41
CA ALA A 18 -1.42 25.02 11.21
C ALA A 18 -1.10 24.83 9.72
N ALA A 19 0.10 24.34 9.42
CA ALA A 19 0.44 23.88 8.08
C ALA A 19 -0.67 22.93 7.60
N PRO A 20 -1.12 23.04 6.33
CA PRO A 20 -2.21 22.20 5.86
C PRO A 20 -1.80 20.73 5.97
N ALA A 21 -2.79 19.87 6.17
CA ALA A 21 -2.74 18.42 6.40
C ALA A 21 -2.06 17.58 5.28
N GLN A 22 -1.16 18.14 4.46
CA GLN A 22 -0.43 17.45 3.41
C GLN A 22 0.48 16.33 3.95
N ALA A 23 1.02 16.47 5.17
CA ALA A 23 1.82 15.42 5.80
C ALA A 23 1.04 14.13 6.09
N GLN A 24 -0.30 14.16 6.08
CA GLN A 24 -1.14 12.99 6.33
C GLN A 24 -1.45 12.17 5.08
N TYR A 25 -1.40 12.77 3.89
CA TYR A 25 -1.78 12.13 2.62
C TYR A 25 -0.60 11.87 1.68
N GLN A 26 0.60 12.22 2.13
CA GLN A 26 1.85 11.96 1.43
C GLN A 26 3.00 11.72 2.42
N ARG A 27 3.80 10.69 2.18
CA ARG A 27 5.03 10.39 2.93
C ARG A 27 6.12 9.96 1.97
N GLY A 28 7.27 10.64 2.01
CA GLY A 28 8.39 10.33 1.13
C GLY A 28 8.05 10.39 -0.37
N GLY A 29 7.13 11.28 -0.78
CA GLY A 29 6.69 11.37 -2.17
C GLY A 29 5.61 10.35 -2.56
N ARG A 30 5.18 9.47 -1.65
CA ARG A 30 4.20 8.41 -1.91
C ARG A 30 2.81 8.80 -1.42
N ALA A 31 1.78 8.40 -2.16
CA ALA A 31 0.41 8.66 -1.74
C ALA A 31 0.07 7.83 -0.49
N CYS A 32 -0.48 8.50 0.52
CA CYS A 32 -0.85 7.90 1.78
C CYS A 32 -2.32 8.03 2.05
N LEU A 33 -2.84 7.01 2.68
CA LEU A 33 -4.09 7.03 3.38
C LEU A 33 -3.74 6.98 4.89
N GLU A 34 -4.55 7.58 5.76
CA GLU A 34 -4.22 7.90 7.17
C GLU A 34 -3.30 6.90 7.89
N GLU A 35 -3.57 5.59 7.77
CA GLU A 35 -2.83 4.52 8.42
C GLU A 35 -1.73 3.86 7.58
N LEU A 36 -1.73 4.06 6.25
CA LEU A 36 -0.91 3.30 5.30
C LEU A 36 -0.57 4.08 4.03
N CYS A 37 0.68 4.02 3.62
CA CYS A 37 1.18 4.60 2.37
C CYS A 37 1.50 3.52 1.32
N LEU A 38 1.43 3.91 0.05
CA LEU A 38 2.07 3.14 -1.00
C LEU A 38 3.58 3.06 -0.72
N GLY A 39 4.16 1.87 -0.83
CA GLY A 39 5.56 1.65 -0.46
C GLY A 39 5.78 1.13 0.97
N ASP A 40 4.76 1.14 1.82
CA ASP A 40 4.87 0.60 3.19
C ASP A 40 5.10 -0.91 3.19
N GLY A 41 5.73 -1.42 4.26
CA GLY A 41 6.13 -2.81 4.39
C GLY A 41 5.30 -3.58 5.43
N LEU A 42 5.82 -4.75 5.82
CA LEU A 42 5.16 -5.61 6.81
C LEU A 42 5.02 -4.95 8.18
N ALA A 43 5.92 -4.04 8.55
CA ALA A 43 5.88 -3.36 9.85
C ALA A 43 4.59 -2.51 9.98
N GLU A 44 4.33 -1.65 9.00
CA GLU A 44 3.13 -0.81 8.96
C GLU A 44 1.86 -1.66 8.80
N LEU A 45 1.90 -2.69 7.95
CA LEU A 45 0.79 -3.62 7.77
C LEU A 45 0.43 -4.35 9.08
N SER A 46 1.42 -4.72 9.90
CA SER A 46 1.20 -5.42 11.16
C SER A 46 0.52 -4.58 12.24
N ALA A 47 0.55 -3.25 12.10
CA ALA A 47 -0.13 -2.33 13.01
C ALA A 47 -1.65 -2.24 12.77
N ILE A 48 -2.13 -2.80 11.65
CA ILE A 48 -3.54 -2.80 11.28
C ILE A 48 -4.19 -4.12 11.76
N THR A 49 -5.41 -4.00 12.29
CA THR A 49 -6.27 -5.17 12.54
C THR A 49 -7.02 -5.50 11.26
N TRP A 50 -6.72 -6.66 10.68
CA TRP A 50 -7.28 -7.09 9.40
C TRP A 50 -8.51 -7.96 9.62
N ASP A 51 -9.44 -7.88 8.68
CA ASP A 51 -10.53 -8.84 8.59
C ASP A 51 -9.95 -10.23 8.27
N THR A 52 -10.65 -11.28 8.69
CA THR A 52 -10.26 -12.65 8.34
C THR A 52 -10.24 -12.85 6.82
N ALA A 53 -9.11 -13.31 6.30
CA ALA A 53 -8.99 -13.63 4.89
C ALA A 53 -9.90 -14.82 4.54
N ARG A 54 -10.84 -14.62 3.62
CA ARG A 54 -11.74 -15.68 3.12
C ARG A 54 -11.20 -16.25 1.81
N GLY A 55 -11.13 -17.58 1.74
CA GLY A 55 -10.71 -18.32 0.57
C GLY A 55 -11.85 -18.60 -0.42
N TYR A 56 -11.54 -19.33 -1.49
CA TYR A 56 -12.55 -19.83 -2.42
C TYR A 56 -13.42 -20.89 -1.74
N GLY A 57 -14.67 -20.54 -1.40
CA GLY A 57 -15.60 -21.40 -0.66
C GLY A 57 -15.94 -20.92 0.76
N ASP A 58 -15.79 -19.63 1.05
CA ASP A 58 -16.22 -18.91 2.27
C ASP A 58 -15.53 -19.32 3.60
N GLY A 59 -14.64 -20.31 3.58
CA GLY A 59 -13.76 -20.66 4.70
C GLY A 59 -12.58 -19.70 4.88
N PRO A 60 -11.93 -19.65 6.06
CA PRO A 60 -10.69 -18.89 6.24
C PRO A 60 -9.56 -19.44 5.36
N ALA A 61 -8.87 -18.55 4.64
CA ALA A 61 -7.79 -18.92 3.72
C ALA A 61 -6.63 -19.63 4.43
N GLY A 62 -6.34 -19.25 5.68
CA GLY A 62 -5.26 -19.86 6.47
C GLY A 62 -5.53 -21.29 6.94
N THR A 63 -6.79 -21.74 6.93
CA THR A 63 -7.18 -23.07 7.43
C THR A 63 -7.73 -23.98 6.34
N ARG A 64 -7.78 -23.52 5.09
CA ARG A 64 -8.30 -24.36 4.01
C ARG A 64 -7.35 -25.52 3.73
N SER A 65 -7.93 -26.65 3.34
CA SER A 65 -7.14 -27.75 2.79
C SER A 65 -6.50 -27.31 1.48
N VAL A 66 -5.22 -27.61 1.31
CA VAL A 66 -4.46 -27.32 0.10
C VAL A 66 -3.91 -28.63 -0.45
N SER A 67 -4.07 -28.86 -1.74
CA SER A 67 -3.54 -30.07 -2.38
C SER A 67 -2.01 -30.05 -2.44
N PRO A 68 -1.36 -31.23 -2.56
CA PRO A 68 0.09 -31.30 -2.82
C PRO A 68 0.49 -30.54 -4.10
N GLN A 69 -0.37 -30.54 -5.11
CA GLN A 69 -0.12 -29.83 -6.37
C GLN A 69 -0.12 -28.30 -6.18
N GLU A 70 -1.09 -27.76 -5.45
CA GLU A 70 -1.12 -26.33 -5.09
C GLU A 70 0.07 -25.95 -4.21
N THR A 71 0.42 -26.80 -3.25
CA THR A 71 1.60 -26.61 -2.41
C THR A 71 2.87 -26.50 -3.25
N GLY A 72 3.10 -27.49 -4.13
CA GLY A 72 4.24 -27.45 -5.05
C GLY A 72 4.20 -26.26 -6.02
N ARG A 73 3.02 -25.74 -6.37
CA ARG A 73 2.91 -24.48 -7.16
C ARG A 73 3.37 -23.28 -6.33
N MET A 74 2.98 -23.18 -5.06
CA MET A 74 3.44 -22.08 -4.19
C MET A 74 4.94 -22.16 -3.91
N GLU A 75 5.48 -23.36 -3.70
CA GLU A 75 6.93 -23.58 -3.53
C GLU A 75 7.75 -23.19 -4.76
N ARG A 76 7.19 -23.31 -5.98
CA ARG A 76 7.86 -22.80 -7.19
C ARG A 76 7.84 -21.29 -7.29
N ARG A 77 6.82 -20.64 -6.73
CA ARG A 77 6.62 -19.18 -6.81
C ARG A 77 7.37 -18.42 -5.75
N TYR A 78 7.38 -18.95 -4.53
CA TYR A 78 7.95 -18.28 -3.37
C TYR A 78 9.17 -19.05 -2.87
N ARG A 79 10.08 -18.35 -2.21
CA ARG A 79 11.26 -18.92 -1.56
C ARG A 79 11.29 -18.48 -0.10
N GLY A 80 11.94 -19.29 0.73
CA GLY A 80 11.91 -19.14 2.19
C GLY A 80 10.92 -20.10 2.82
N ASP A 81 10.52 -19.82 4.06
CA ASP A 81 9.54 -20.64 4.76
C ASP A 81 8.13 -20.15 4.46
N ILE A 82 7.36 -20.99 3.77
CA ILE A 82 5.95 -20.74 3.43
C ILE A 82 4.98 -21.59 4.27
N THR A 83 5.47 -22.21 5.34
CA THR A 83 4.65 -23.03 6.24
C THR A 83 3.51 -22.18 6.83
N GLY A 84 2.28 -22.65 6.66
CA GLY A 84 1.09 -21.91 7.09
C GLY A 84 0.71 -20.71 6.21
N LEU A 85 1.42 -20.46 5.10
CA LEU A 85 1.09 -19.41 4.12
C LEU A 85 0.48 -19.96 2.83
N VAL A 86 0.58 -21.27 2.58
CA VAL A 86 0.16 -21.86 1.31
C VAL A 86 -1.30 -21.56 0.97
N GLY A 87 -2.22 -21.71 1.94
CA GLY A 87 -3.64 -21.42 1.73
C GLY A 87 -3.91 -19.95 1.38
N TYR A 88 -3.32 -19.04 2.16
CA TYR A 88 -3.33 -17.59 1.89
C TYR A 88 -2.83 -17.25 0.49
N PHE A 89 -1.66 -17.76 0.11
CA PHE A 89 -1.03 -17.45 -1.16
C PHE A 89 -1.78 -18.00 -2.36
N ALA A 90 -2.32 -19.20 -2.24
CA ALA A 90 -3.09 -19.79 -3.32
C ALA A 90 -4.45 -19.09 -3.52
N ASP A 91 -4.99 -18.43 -2.48
CA ASP A 91 -6.17 -17.57 -2.60
C ASP A 91 -5.83 -16.09 -2.89
N SER A 92 -4.54 -15.73 -2.90
CA SER A 92 -4.06 -14.36 -3.07
C SER A 92 -4.60 -13.40 -1.99
N LYS A 93 -4.66 -13.89 -0.75
CA LYS A 93 -5.21 -13.19 0.42
C LYS A 93 -4.23 -13.13 1.59
N PHE A 94 -4.38 -12.14 2.45
CA PHE A 94 -3.68 -12.09 3.74
C PHE A 94 -4.57 -11.52 4.84
N ASP A 95 -4.25 -11.88 6.08
CA ASP A 95 -4.75 -11.28 7.32
C ASP A 95 -3.61 -11.26 8.37
N ASN A 96 -3.89 -10.96 9.63
CA ASN A 96 -2.88 -10.96 10.70
C ASN A 96 -2.13 -12.29 10.85
N GLY A 97 -2.79 -13.43 10.58
CA GLY A 97 -2.17 -14.75 10.62
C GLY A 97 -1.15 -14.96 9.51
N ALA A 98 -1.42 -14.44 8.32
CA ALA A 98 -0.46 -14.42 7.22
C ALA A 98 0.69 -13.46 7.50
N LEU A 99 0.41 -12.22 7.90
CA LEU A 99 1.43 -11.17 8.11
C LEU A 99 2.50 -11.58 9.12
N ALA A 100 2.13 -12.30 10.18
CA ALA A 100 3.07 -12.82 11.18
C ALA A 100 4.11 -13.79 10.60
N ARG A 101 3.86 -14.37 9.43
CA ARG A 101 4.71 -15.36 8.77
C ARG A 101 5.29 -14.87 7.44
N MET A 102 4.67 -13.89 6.80
CA MET A 102 5.10 -13.37 5.50
C MET A 102 6.55 -12.85 5.50
N GLY A 103 7.07 -12.43 6.65
CA GLY A 103 8.48 -12.05 6.82
C GLY A 103 9.49 -13.19 6.64
N ASN A 104 9.05 -14.45 6.69
CA ASN A 104 9.90 -15.62 6.46
C ASN A 104 10.04 -15.97 4.97
N VAL A 105 9.25 -15.32 4.11
CA VAL A 105 9.37 -15.46 2.66
C VAL A 105 10.41 -14.48 2.18
N ILE A 106 11.46 -14.99 1.54
CA ILE A 106 12.63 -14.21 1.14
C ILE A 106 12.56 -13.75 -0.32
N ALA A 107 11.78 -14.43 -1.16
CA ALA A 107 11.60 -14.04 -2.56
C ALA A 107 10.30 -14.56 -3.17
N ALA A 108 9.82 -13.85 -4.19
CA ALA A 108 8.85 -14.26 -5.17
C ALA A 108 9.55 -14.27 -6.54
N CYS A 109 9.49 -15.42 -7.21
CA CYS A 109 10.17 -15.66 -8.48
C CYS A 109 9.31 -15.30 -9.70
N GLU A 110 8.05 -14.96 -9.45
CA GLU A 110 7.15 -14.36 -10.41
C GLU A 110 6.31 -13.31 -9.69
N HIS A 111 5.74 -12.41 -10.47
CA HIS A 111 4.90 -11.35 -9.96
C HIS A 111 3.63 -11.92 -9.31
N GLN A 112 3.43 -11.65 -8.02
CA GLN A 112 2.28 -12.10 -7.25
C GLN A 112 1.77 -11.01 -6.33
N TYR A 113 0.45 -10.98 -6.16
CA TYR A 113 -0.23 -10.05 -5.27
C TYR A 113 -0.94 -10.81 -4.16
N GLN A 114 -0.96 -10.21 -2.97
CA GLN A 114 -1.81 -10.63 -1.87
C GLN A 114 -2.74 -9.47 -1.52
N THR A 115 -3.98 -9.78 -1.17
CA THR A 115 -4.98 -8.78 -0.81
C THR A 115 -5.54 -9.01 0.59
N GLY A 116 -5.53 -7.96 1.40
CA GLY A 116 -6.13 -7.95 2.73
C GLY A 116 -7.22 -6.89 2.79
N THR A 117 -8.19 -7.08 3.67
CA THR A 117 -9.22 -6.07 3.94
C THR A 117 -9.24 -5.70 5.41
N TYR A 118 -9.58 -4.45 5.68
CA TYR A 118 -9.95 -4.00 7.01
C TYR A 118 -11.05 -2.97 6.90
N THR A 119 -11.86 -2.84 7.96
CA THR A 119 -12.85 -1.77 8.07
C THR A 119 -12.28 -0.64 8.91
N THR A 120 -12.35 0.59 8.40
CA THR A 120 -11.85 1.76 9.13
C THR A 120 -12.70 2.08 10.35
N ALA A 121 -12.18 2.94 11.23
CA ALA A 121 -12.98 3.53 12.31
C ALA A 121 -14.26 4.24 11.78
N SER A 122 -14.21 4.78 10.57
CA SER A 122 -15.35 5.41 9.90
C SER A 122 -16.30 4.42 9.21
N GLY A 123 -16.10 3.11 9.36
CA GLY A 123 -16.95 2.06 8.77
C GLY A 123 -16.74 1.80 7.28
N ASN A 124 -15.70 2.36 6.66
CA ASN A 124 -15.45 2.18 5.23
C ASN A 124 -14.54 0.99 5.00
N LEU A 125 -14.98 0.03 4.18
CA LEU A 125 -14.16 -1.10 3.78
C LEU A 125 -12.94 -0.62 2.99
N THR A 126 -11.76 -1.06 3.40
CA THR A 126 -10.49 -0.78 2.74
C THR A 126 -9.83 -2.07 2.33
N THR A 127 -9.53 -2.20 1.04
CA THR A 127 -8.75 -3.29 0.46
C THR A 127 -7.33 -2.81 0.22
N VAL A 128 -6.36 -3.56 0.69
CA VAL A 128 -4.93 -3.29 0.47
C VAL A 128 -4.34 -4.42 -0.35
N THR A 129 -3.60 -4.04 -1.38
CA THR A 129 -2.83 -4.94 -2.23
C THR A 129 -1.35 -4.81 -1.88
N VAL A 130 -0.72 -5.94 -1.63
CA VAL A 130 0.72 -6.04 -1.42
C VAL A 130 1.34 -6.96 -2.46
N ALA A 131 2.59 -6.71 -2.82
CA ALA A 131 3.38 -7.58 -3.67
C ALA A 131 4.80 -7.65 -3.14
N MET A 132 5.52 -8.72 -3.43
CA MET A 132 6.97 -8.67 -3.32
C MET A 132 7.54 -7.81 -4.43
N GLN A 133 8.33 -6.81 -4.06
CA GLN A 133 9.05 -5.96 -4.98
C GLN A 133 10.54 -6.10 -4.72
N SER A 134 11.31 -6.25 -5.78
CA SER A 134 12.77 -6.10 -5.73
C SER A 134 13.14 -4.63 -5.55
N ASP A 135 14.20 -4.37 -4.79
CA ASP A 135 14.87 -3.10 -4.85
C ASP A 135 15.54 -2.94 -6.24
N PRO A 136 15.29 -1.85 -6.98
CA PRO A 136 15.84 -1.67 -8.32
C PRO A 136 17.37 -1.66 -8.38
N ASN A 137 18.03 -1.22 -7.30
CA ASN A 137 19.49 -1.16 -7.22
C ASN A 137 20.09 -2.45 -6.65
N THR A 138 19.27 -3.22 -5.94
CA THR A 138 19.67 -4.49 -5.31
C THR A 138 18.60 -5.55 -5.60
N PRO A 139 18.53 -6.13 -6.82
CA PRO A 139 17.47 -7.07 -7.19
C PRO A 139 17.40 -8.35 -6.33
N ALA A 140 18.51 -8.67 -5.65
CA ALA A 140 18.60 -9.72 -4.66
C ALA A 140 17.83 -9.42 -3.36
N ASP A 141 17.46 -8.18 -3.12
CA ASP A 141 16.67 -7.77 -1.97
C ASP A 141 15.22 -7.59 -2.41
N GLN A 142 14.37 -8.53 -2.01
CA GLN A 142 12.93 -8.43 -2.19
C GLN A 142 12.25 -8.16 -0.85
N ARG A 143 11.20 -7.34 -0.89
CA ARG A 143 10.36 -7.06 0.29
C ARG A 143 8.90 -7.01 -0.10
N TRP A 144 8.04 -7.39 0.84
CA TRP A 144 6.61 -7.14 0.72
C TRP A 144 6.34 -5.65 0.84
N THR A 145 5.62 -5.13 -0.15
CA THR A 145 5.35 -3.70 -0.26
C THR A 145 3.88 -3.47 -0.60
N VAL A 146 3.29 -2.43 -0.02
CA VAL A 146 1.96 -1.93 -0.39
C VAL A 146 2.01 -1.33 -1.79
N THR A 147 1.29 -1.95 -2.72
CA THR A 147 1.22 -1.54 -4.13
C THR A 147 -0.14 -0.98 -4.51
N GLY A 148 -1.16 -1.17 -3.67
CA GLY A 148 -2.48 -0.61 -3.90
C GLY A 148 -3.29 -0.44 -2.62
N ILE A 149 -4.09 0.61 -2.57
CA ILE A 149 -5.06 0.87 -1.51
C ILE A 149 -6.36 1.30 -2.17
N THR A 150 -7.44 0.56 -1.96
CA THR A 150 -8.78 0.91 -2.43
C THR A 150 -9.69 1.06 -1.24
N ARG A 151 -10.34 2.23 -1.09
CA ARG A 151 -11.31 2.47 -0.03
C ARG A 151 -12.68 2.75 -0.61
N ALA A 152 -13.68 2.06 -0.06
CA ALA A 152 -15.09 2.32 -0.38
C ALA A 152 -15.47 3.73 0.08
N LEU A 153 -16.25 4.41 -0.74
CA LEU A 153 -16.92 5.63 -0.33
C LEU A 153 -18.14 5.28 0.53
N PRO A 154 -18.56 6.15 1.46
CA PRO A 154 -19.76 5.91 2.27
C PRO A 154 -20.98 5.57 1.41
N THR A 155 -21.73 4.56 1.81
CA THR A 155 -22.98 4.20 1.13
C THR A 155 -24.08 5.21 1.47
N GLY A 156 -25.05 5.39 0.57
CA GLY A 156 -26.18 6.28 0.80
C GLY A 156 -25.87 7.79 0.70
N MET A 157 -24.70 8.17 0.17
CA MET A 157 -24.40 9.58 -0.11
C MET A 157 -25.38 10.17 -1.13
N THR A 158 -25.85 11.38 -0.83
CA THR A 158 -26.54 12.22 -1.82
C THR A 158 -25.59 12.66 -2.94
N PRO A 159 -26.09 13.06 -4.12
CA PRO A 159 -25.24 13.57 -5.21
C PRO A 159 -24.35 14.76 -4.80
N ALA A 160 -24.83 15.63 -3.90
CA ALA A 160 -24.05 16.75 -3.38
C ALA A 160 -22.88 16.27 -2.52
N GLN A 161 -23.12 15.33 -1.58
CA GLN A 161 -22.08 14.73 -0.75
C GLN A 161 -21.04 13.97 -1.58
N ALA A 162 -21.48 13.25 -2.62
CA ALA A 162 -20.56 12.57 -3.53
C ALA A 162 -19.65 13.56 -4.28
N THR A 163 -20.19 14.73 -4.65
CA THR A 163 -19.43 15.80 -5.32
C THR A 163 -18.42 16.44 -4.38
N GLU A 164 -18.81 16.73 -3.13
CA GLU A 164 -17.92 17.26 -2.10
C GLU A 164 -16.81 16.28 -1.71
N ALA A 165 -17.15 14.99 -1.55
CA ALA A 165 -16.18 13.94 -1.27
C ALA A 165 -15.15 13.83 -2.41
N ARG A 166 -15.61 13.91 -3.66
CA ARG A 166 -14.72 13.92 -4.83
C ARG A 166 -13.80 15.14 -4.84
N ALA A 167 -14.33 16.34 -4.63
CA ALA A 167 -13.52 17.56 -4.58
C ALA A 167 -12.47 17.48 -3.46
N THR A 168 -12.84 16.93 -2.30
CA THR A 168 -11.92 16.71 -1.18
C THR A 168 -10.81 15.73 -1.55
N LEU A 169 -11.14 14.59 -2.18
CA LEU A 169 -10.15 13.60 -2.61
C LEU A 169 -9.23 14.15 -3.71
N GLU A 170 -9.77 14.92 -4.66
CA GLU A 170 -8.99 15.58 -5.70
C GLU A 170 -8.05 16.65 -5.12
N ALA A 171 -8.47 17.37 -4.08
CA ALA A 171 -7.60 18.30 -3.37
C ALA A 171 -6.45 17.59 -2.62
N ARG A 172 -6.71 16.38 -2.07
CA ARG A 172 -5.71 15.58 -1.35
C ARG A 172 -4.73 14.87 -2.27
N TYR A 173 -5.23 14.28 -3.35
CA TYR A 173 -4.48 13.36 -4.21
C TYR A 173 -4.30 13.86 -5.65
N GLY A 174 -4.60 15.13 -5.92
CA GLY A 174 -4.53 15.73 -7.25
C GLY A 174 -3.18 15.54 -7.94
N ASP A 175 -2.10 15.60 -7.17
CA ASP A 175 -0.71 15.42 -7.65
C ASP A 175 -0.41 13.98 -8.10
N PHE A 176 -1.21 13.00 -7.66
CA PHE A 176 -1.12 11.59 -8.04
C PHE A 176 -2.10 11.21 -9.16
N THR A 177 -2.88 12.16 -9.69
CA THR A 177 -3.68 11.90 -10.90
C THR A 177 -2.77 11.75 -12.13
N ILE A 178 -3.29 11.20 -13.24
CA ILE A 178 -2.54 11.15 -14.52
C ILE A 178 -2.01 12.54 -14.91
N ARG A 179 -2.82 13.59 -14.73
CA ARG A 179 -2.43 14.98 -15.01
C ARG A 179 -1.40 15.50 -14.01
N GLY A 180 -1.52 15.09 -12.74
CA GLY A 180 -0.57 15.40 -11.67
C GLY A 180 0.81 14.80 -11.92
N ARG A 181 0.89 13.51 -12.31
CA ARG A 181 2.15 12.81 -12.61
C ARG A 181 3.00 13.50 -13.65
N GLN A 182 2.38 14.02 -14.71
CA GLN A 182 3.09 14.74 -15.76
C GLN A 182 3.80 16.00 -15.25
N ARG A 183 3.38 16.53 -14.09
CA ARG A 183 3.96 17.72 -13.45
C ARG A 183 4.92 17.37 -12.32
N SER A 184 4.63 16.30 -11.57
CA SER A 184 5.31 15.98 -10.32
C SER A 184 6.40 14.92 -10.46
N GLY A 185 6.41 14.14 -11.55
CA GLY A 185 7.37 13.05 -11.77
C GLY A 185 7.15 11.84 -10.84
N PHE A 186 6.14 11.87 -9.96
CA PHE A 186 5.81 10.76 -9.08
C PHE A 186 5.09 9.64 -9.82
N GLY A 187 5.37 8.38 -9.45
CA GLY A 187 4.83 7.20 -10.13
C GLY A 187 3.47 6.71 -9.63
N ASP A 188 2.99 7.17 -8.47
CA ASP A 188 1.73 6.68 -7.88
C ASP A 188 0.49 7.21 -8.64
N LEU A 189 -0.60 6.44 -8.67
CA LEU A 189 -1.88 6.78 -9.30
C LEU A 189 -2.95 7.00 -8.25
N PHE A 190 -3.71 8.07 -8.41
CA PHE A 190 -5.03 8.23 -7.80
C PHE A 190 -6.12 8.10 -8.87
N THR A 191 -7.10 7.24 -8.61
CA THR A 191 -8.34 7.14 -9.39
C THR A 191 -9.55 7.13 -8.47
N ILE A 192 -10.68 7.63 -8.98
CA ILE A 192 -11.96 7.59 -8.30
C ILE A 192 -13.01 7.04 -9.26
N ASN A 193 -13.73 6.00 -8.81
CA ASN A 193 -14.81 5.35 -9.55
C ASN A 193 -16.11 5.43 -8.74
N GLN A 194 -17.23 4.98 -9.32
CA GLN A 194 -18.51 4.97 -8.62
C GLN A 194 -18.44 4.06 -7.38
N GLY A 195 -18.39 4.67 -6.19
CA GLY A 195 -18.42 3.98 -4.90
C GLY A 195 -17.06 3.67 -4.25
N ALA A 196 -15.93 4.00 -4.89
CA ALA A 196 -14.61 3.79 -4.28
C ALA A 196 -13.54 4.71 -4.89
N TYR A 197 -12.45 4.91 -4.17
CA TYR A 197 -11.24 5.51 -4.69
C TYR A 197 -10.04 4.58 -4.49
N THR A 198 -9.04 4.70 -5.36
CA THR A 198 -7.86 3.84 -5.37
C THR A 198 -6.58 4.66 -5.48
N LEU A 199 -5.61 4.32 -4.63
CA LEU A 199 -4.21 4.69 -4.73
C LEU A 199 -3.45 3.47 -5.25
N ARG A 200 -2.57 3.63 -6.24
CA ARG A 200 -1.80 2.51 -6.81
C ARG A 200 -0.37 2.92 -7.11
N ALA A 201 0.59 2.09 -6.71
CA ALA A 201 2.00 2.27 -7.06
C ALA A 201 2.20 2.12 -8.59
N PRO A 202 3.24 2.73 -9.18
CA PRO A 202 3.57 2.46 -10.57
C PRO A 202 3.89 0.97 -10.74
N THR A 203 3.42 0.37 -11.84
CA THR A 203 3.92 -0.94 -12.25
C THR A 203 5.37 -0.78 -12.68
N MET A 204 6.29 -1.58 -12.13
CA MET A 204 7.66 -1.60 -12.60
C MET A 204 7.70 -2.24 -13.99
N GLN A 205 8.33 -1.56 -14.95
CA GLN A 205 8.61 -2.20 -16.24
C GLN A 205 9.55 -3.39 -16.00
N ASN A 206 9.32 -4.49 -16.70
CA ASN A 206 10.11 -5.72 -16.57
C ASN A 206 10.15 -6.33 -15.15
N GLU A 207 9.16 -6.06 -14.30
CA GLU A 207 9.12 -6.54 -12.91
C GLU A 207 9.33 -8.05 -12.80
N SER A 208 8.67 -8.85 -13.62
CA SER A 208 8.86 -10.32 -13.66
C SER A 208 10.31 -10.72 -13.94
N TYR A 209 11.01 -9.98 -14.80
CA TYR A 209 12.42 -10.22 -15.07
C TYR A 209 13.27 -9.87 -13.85
N VAL A 210 13.06 -8.71 -13.23
CA VAL A 210 13.81 -8.28 -12.04
C VAL A 210 13.59 -9.26 -10.88
N LEU A 211 12.36 -9.70 -10.63
CA LEU A 211 12.03 -10.69 -9.60
C LEU A 211 12.76 -12.02 -9.83
N SER A 212 12.88 -12.45 -11.09
CA SER A 212 13.60 -13.68 -11.45
C SER A 212 15.12 -13.60 -11.22
N GLN A 213 15.68 -12.39 -11.09
CA GLN A 213 17.12 -12.19 -10.82
C GLN A 213 17.51 -12.49 -9.37
N HIS A 214 16.54 -12.62 -8.46
CA HIS A 214 16.84 -12.98 -7.08
C HIS A 214 17.58 -14.33 -7.04
N PRO A 215 18.70 -14.49 -6.29
CA PRO A 215 19.53 -15.70 -6.32
C PRO A 215 18.74 -17.00 -6.04
N ALA A 216 17.77 -16.95 -5.13
CA ALA A 216 16.89 -18.08 -4.81
C ALA A 216 15.91 -18.48 -5.95
N CYS A 217 15.74 -17.63 -6.96
CA CYS A 217 14.74 -17.77 -8.03
C CYS A 217 15.27 -18.35 -9.34
N SER A 218 16.48 -18.94 -9.34
CA SER A 218 17.27 -19.48 -10.47
C SER A 218 18.21 -18.47 -11.13
N GLY A 219 19.20 -18.00 -10.35
CA GLY A 219 20.23 -17.06 -10.78
C GLY A 219 20.75 -17.26 -12.20
N ARG A 220 20.25 -16.45 -13.14
CA ARG A 220 20.95 -16.10 -14.37
C ARG A 220 21.71 -14.81 -14.10
N THR A 221 22.91 -14.93 -13.54
CA THR A 221 23.86 -13.82 -13.34
C THR A 221 24.44 -13.36 -14.68
N GLY A 222 23.60 -12.84 -15.58
CA GLY A 222 24.01 -12.10 -16.77
C GLY A 222 23.83 -10.60 -16.54
N PRO A 223 24.69 -9.73 -17.11
CA PRO A 223 24.54 -8.29 -16.96
C PRO A 223 23.18 -7.83 -17.51
N VAL A 224 22.48 -7.01 -16.73
CA VAL A 224 21.19 -6.40 -17.10
C VAL A 224 21.46 -5.12 -17.89
N SER A 225 20.98 -5.05 -19.14
CA SER A 225 20.79 -3.76 -19.81
C SER A 225 19.48 -3.16 -19.30
N ILE A 226 19.57 -2.02 -18.63
CA ILE A 226 18.41 -1.18 -18.33
C ILE A 226 18.38 -0.14 -19.45
N ASP A 227 17.71 -0.47 -20.55
CA ASP A 227 17.32 0.49 -21.58
C ASP A 227 15.90 0.99 -21.33
#